data_AF-A0AAU4URE9-F1
#
_entry.id   AF-A0AAU4URE9-F1
#
_cell.length_a   1.000
_cell.length_b   1.000
_cell.length_c   1.000
_cell.angle_alpha   90.00
_cell.angle_beta   90.00
_cell.angle_gamma   90.00
#
_symmetry.space_group_name_H-M   'P 1'
#
loop_
_entity.id
_entity.type
_entity.pdbx_description
1 polymer ?
#
loop_
_entity_poly.entity_id
_entity_poly.type
_entity_poly.pdbx_seq_one_letter_code
_entity_poly.pdbx_strand_id
1 'polypeptide(L)'
;MDVEKTLIPALAILATTVMSIATLWHQRRSSEQARLWERRTQLYVDLLANQHPYLAESDMDPAIRSYFGPQTCEERELLESLSARADAFATEPVARLWRDAVFRVHVVSTFVTEGMGDPRSPTPEERTEIAPLLEQRAAASDALRKQIRTDLKTYSRRRSLWGRRSRALPDG
;
A
#
# COMPACT_ATOMS: atom_id res chain seq x y z
N MET A 1 -48.25 37.54 15.03
CA MET A 1 -47.17 36.92 14.24
C MET A 1 -47.69 35.59 13.76
N ASP A 2 -47.94 35.46 12.45
CA ASP A 2 -48.43 34.22 11.83
C ASP A 2 -47.32 33.18 11.89
N VAL A 3 -47.56 32.12 12.68
CA VAL A 3 -46.67 30.95 12.78
C VAL A 3 -46.44 30.34 11.39
N GLU A 4 -47.45 30.33 10.51
CA GLU A 4 -47.31 29.82 9.14
C GLU A 4 -46.44 30.69 8.23
N LYS A 5 -46.52 32.03 8.31
CA LYS A 5 -45.82 32.92 7.37
C LYS A 5 -44.33 33.10 7.67
N THR A 6 -43.88 32.74 8.87
CA THR A 6 -42.50 33.00 9.30
C THR A 6 -41.77 31.74 9.71
N LEU A 7 -42.46 30.76 10.31
CA LEU A 7 -41.85 29.53 10.81
C LEU A 7 -41.62 28.51 9.68
N ILE A 8 -42.55 28.39 8.73
CA ILE A 8 -42.44 27.46 7.59
C ILE A 8 -41.28 27.85 6.65
N PRO A 9 -41.12 29.13 6.24
CA PRO A 9 -39.98 29.53 5.41
C PRO A 9 -38.65 29.40 6.15
N ALA A 10 -38.60 29.72 7.45
CA ALA A 10 -37.38 29.57 8.26
C ALA A 10 -36.95 28.10 8.40
N LEU A 11 -37.89 27.19 8.59
CA LEU A 11 -37.63 25.74 8.62
C LEU A 11 -37.16 25.21 7.25
N ALA A 12 -37.72 25.71 6.15
CA ALA A 12 -37.29 25.36 4.81
C ALA A 12 -35.83 25.80 4.57
N ILE A 13 -35.47 27.04 4.92
CA ILE A 13 -34.10 27.56 4.79
C ILE A 13 -33.12 26.76 5.64
N LEU A 14 -33.49 26.40 6.87
CA LEU A 14 -32.69 25.53 7.74
C LEU A 14 -32.49 24.14 7.14
N ALA A 15 -33.53 23.54 6.56
CA ALA A 15 -33.42 22.25 5.89
C ALA A 15 -32.49 22.31 4.67
N THR A 16 -32.60 23.35 3.84
CA THR A 16 -31.75 23.52 2.65
C THR A 16 -30.28 23.77 3.00
N THR A 17 -30.02 24.55 4.05
CA THR A 17 -28.66 24.85 4.52
C THR A 17 -28.00 23.61 5.14
N VAL A 18 -28.72 22.84 5.96
CA VAL A 18 -28.22 21.56 6.51
C VAL A 18 -27.90 20.57 5.38
N MET A 19 -28.78 20.45 4.39
CA MET A 19 -28.56 19.57 3.24
C MET A 19 -27.35 20.02 2.40
N SER A 20 -27.16 21.33 2.22
CA SER A 20 -26.01 21.90 1.51
C SER A 20 -24.69 21.64 2.25
N ILE A 21 -24.67 21.81 3.58
CA ILE A 21 -23.49 21.52 4.42
C ILE A 21 -23.16 20.03 4.40
N ALA A 22 -24.17 19.16 4.52
CA ALA A 22 -23.97 17.72 4.44
C ALA A 22 -23.39 17.30 3.08
N THR A 23 -23.87 17.92 2.00
CA THR A 23 -23.38 17.69 0.63
C THR A 23 -21.93 18.15 0.47
N LEU A 24 -21.60 19.36 0.95
CA LEU A 24 -20.24 19.90 0.91
C LEU A 24 -19.27 19.08 1.77
N TRP A 25 -19.69 18.66 2.97
CA TRP A 25 -18.91 17.80 3.84
C TRP A 25 -18.67 16.43 3.20
N HIS A 26 -19.71 15.85 2.57
CA HIS A 26 -19.59 14.60 1.84
C HIS A 26 -18.67 14.70 0.61
N GLN A 27 -18.77 15.78 -0.16
CA GLN A 27 -17.90 16.07 -1.30
C GLN A 27 -16.45 16.27 -0.86
N ARG A 28 -16.22 17.07 0.18
CA ARG A 28 -14.89 17.29 0.75
C ARG A 28 -14.29 15.98 1.26
N ARG A 29 -15.03 15.22 2.06
CA ARG A 29 -14.59 13.91 2.56
C ARG A 29 -14.28 12.95 1.39
N SER A 30 -15.09 12.96 0.34
CA SER A 30 -14.83 12.14 -0.86
C SER A 30 -13.56 12.58 -1.59
N SER A 31 -13.29 13.88 -1.69
CA SER A 31 -12.08 14.43 -2.31
C SER A 31 -10.81 14.12 -1.49
N GLU A 32 -10.89 14.20 -0.17
CA GLU A 32 -9.80 13.84 0.73
C GLU A 32 -9.49 12.34 0.65
N GLN A 33 -10.52 11.49 0.62
CA GLN A 33 -10.37 10.06 0.43
C GLN A 33 -9.77 9.71 -0.94
N ALA A 34 -10.14 10.43 -2.00
CA ALA A 34 -9.54 10.24 -3.32
C ALA A 34 -8.04 10.59 -3.33
N ARG A 35 -7.66 11.73 -2.73
CA ARG A 35 -6.26 12.16 -2.60
C ARG A 35 -5.42 11.19 -1.77
N LEU A 36 -5.94 10.74 -0.63
CA LEU A 36 -5.29 9.73 0.19
C LEU A 36 -5.05 8.44 -0.59
N TRP A 37 -6.01 8.04 -1.43
CA TRP A 37 -5.90 6.84 -2.23
C TRP A 37 -4.91 6.97 -3.40
N GLU A 38 -4.87 8.12 -4.08
CA GLU A 38 -3.86 8.44 -5.09
C GLU A 38 -2.46 8.37 -4.47
N ARG A 39 -2.27 9.00 -3.30
CA ARG A 39 -0.99 8.96 -2.59
C ARG A 39 -0.58 7.54 -2.20
N ARG A 40 -1.53 6.77 -1.69
CA ARG A 40 -1.34 5.35 -1.35
C ARG A 40 -0.96 4.50 -2.56
N THR A 41 -1.55 4.76 -3.72
CA THR A 41 -1.27 4.00 -4.95
C THR A 41 0.10 4.34 -5.51
N GLN A 42 0.48 5.61 -5.52
CA GLN A 42 1.83 6.01 -5.88
C GLN A 42 2.86 5.30 -5.00
N LEU A 43 2.63 5.29 -3.69
CA LEU A 43 3.49 4.58 -2.74
C LEU A 43 3.54 3.08 -3.02
N TYR A 44 2.42 2.44 -3.36
CA TYR A 44 2.42 1.01 -3.73
C TYR A 44 3.17 0.72 -5.02
N VAL A 45 3.09 1.60 -6.02
CA VAL A 45 3.87 1.47 -7.25
C VAL A 45 5.35 1.62 -6.96
N ASP A 46 5.74 2.68 -6.26
CA ASP A 46 7.13 2.95 -5.88
C ASP A 46 7.68 1.78 -5.07
N LEU A 47 6.90 1.25 -4.14
CA LEU A 47 7.24 0.13 -3.28
C LEU A 47 7.37 -1.19 -4.04
N LEU A 48 6.44 -1.53 -4.94
CA LEU A 48 6.57 -2.70 -5.82
C LEU A 48 7.76 -2.58 -6.77
N ALA A 49 8.11 -1.35 -7.16
CA ALA A 49 9.30 -1.00 -7.92
C ALA A 49 10.56 -0.88 -7.07
N ASN A 50 10.47 -1.03 -5.75
CA ASN A 50 11.60 -1.06 -4.79
C ASN A 50 11.61 -2.35 -3.92
N GLN A 51 10.79 -3.36 -4.24
CA GLN A 51 10.82 -4.71 -3.63
C GLN A 51 11.63 -5.83 -4.35
N HIS A 52 11.91 -5.74 -5.64
CA HIS A 52 12.96 -6.52 -6.30
C HIS A 52 14.38 -6.14 -5.81
N PRO A 53 15.38 -6.97 -6.09
CA PRO A 53 16.78 -6.65 -5.81
C PRO A 53 17.30 -5.67 -6.87
N TYR A 54 17.09 -4.36 -6.70
CA TYR A 54 17.33 -3.36 -7.77
C TYR A 54 18.78 -2.92 -7.95
N LEU A 55 19.74 -3.54 -7.28
CA LEU A 55 21.15 -3.15 -7.43
C LEU A 55 22.06 -4.33 -7.73
N ALA A 56 21.47 -5.46 -8.09
CA ALA A 56 22.23 -6.48 -8.77
C ALA A 56 22.53 -5.98 -10.19
N GLU A 57 23.82 -5.83 -10.49
CA GLU A 57 24.35 -5.64 -11.84
C GLU A 57 23.61 -6.53 -12.85
N SER A 58 23.43 -6.05 -14.09
CA SER A 58 22.71 -6.77 -15.15
C SER A 58 23.22 -8.20 -15.41
N ASP A 59 24.43 -8.48 -14.93
CA ASP A 59 25.22 -9.66 -15.23
C ASP A 59 25.17 -10.68 -14.06
N MET A 60 24.45 -10.38 -12.98
CA MET A 60 24.36 -11.23 -11.79
C MET A 60 23.35 -12.37 -11.98
N ASP A 61 23.76 -13.59 -11.62
CA ASP A 61 22.89 -14.78 -11.66
C ASP A 61 21.57 -14.53 -10.89
N PRO A 62 20.40 -14.87 -11.46
CA PRO A 62 19.09 -14.73 -10.80
C PRO A 62 18.98 -15.39 -9.42
N ALA A 63 19.68 -16.51 -9.19
CA ALA A 63 19.73 -17.20 -7.91
C ALA A 63 20.55 -16.41 -6.89
N ILE A 64 21.72 -15.92 -7.30
CA ILE A 64 22.58 -15.06 -6.47
C ILE A 64 21.86 -13.75 -6.12
N ARG A 65 21.15 -13.18 -7.08
CA ARG A 65 20.30 -12.00 -6.92
C ARG A 65 19.20 -12.19 -5.87
N SER A 66 18.74 -13.42 -5.63
CA SER A 66 17.74 -13.70 -4.61
C SER A 66 18.28 -13.58 -3.17
N TYR A 67 19.59 -13.69 -2.99
CA TYR A 67 20.29 -13.58 -1.70
C TYR A 67 20.46 -12.12 -1.26
N PHE A 68 20.61 -11.20 -2.22
CA PHE A 68 20.98 -9.82 -1.91
C PHE A 68 19.77 -8.92 -1.62
N GLY A 69 19.79 -8.28 -0.44
CA GLY A 69 18.94 -7.16 -0.06
C GLY A 69 19.64 -5.80 -0.32
N PRO A 70 19.21 -4.71 0.34
CA PRO A 70 19.89 -3.43 0.28
C PRO A 70 21.38 -3.55 0.69
N GLN A 71 22.28 -3.16 -0.20
CA GLN A 71 23.73 -3.28 -0.05
C GLN A 71 24.34 -2.09 0.68
N THR A 72 23.89 -0.87 0.36
CA THR A 72 24.41 0.36 0.98
C THR A 72 23.54 0.86 2.13
N CYS A 73 24.12 1.73 2.98
CA CYS A 73 23.35 2.43 4.03
C CYS A 73 22.24 3.29 3.41
N GLU A 74 22.52 3.95 2.29
CA GLU A 74 21.57 4.80 1.55
C GLU A 74 20.36 3.99 1.05
N GLU A 75 20.57 2.75 0.58
CA GLU A 75 19.48 1.87 0.16
C GLU A 75 18.63 1.37 1.33
N ARG A 76 19.25 1.10 2.48
CA ARG A 76 18.52 0.74 3.70
C ARG A 76 17.67 1.92 4.17
N GLU A 77 18.25 3.12 4.21
CA GLU A 77 17.53 4.35 4.56
C GLU A 77 16.39 4.62 3.57
N LEU A 78 16.60 4.39 2.28
CA LEU A 78 15.55 4.48 1.26
C LEU A 78 14.43 3.48 1.53
N LEU A 79 14.76 2.21 1.80
CA LEU A 79 13.78 1.18 2.11
C LEU A 79 13.02 1.47 3.41
N GLU A 80 13.69 1.97 4.44
CA GLU A 80 13.10 2.40 5.71
C GLU A 80 12.18 3.61 5.54
N SER A 81 12.63 4.61 4.77
CA SER A 81 11.84 5.79 4.42
C SER A 81 10.59 5.41 3.62
N LEU A 82 10.72 4.54 2.62
CA LEU A 82 9.60 4.01 1.85
C LEU A 82 8.66 3.18 2.73
N SER A 83 9.19 2.42 3.68
CA SER A 83 8.41 1.65 4.67
C SER A 83 7.60 2.56 5.58
N ALA A 84 8.22 3.59 6.17
CA ALA A 84 7.56 4.55 7.03
C ALA A 84 6.48 5.34 6.27
N ARG A 85 6.76 5.70 5.02
CA ARG A 85 5.79 6.37 4.13
C ARG A 85 4.65 5.42 3.73
N ALA A 86 4.93 4.15 3.48
CA ALA A 86 3.91 3.16 3.17
C ALA A 86 2.98 2.93 4.35
N ASP A 87 3.51 2.80 5.57
CA ASP A 87 2.72 2.60 6.80
C ASP A 87 1.75 3.77 7.07
N ALA A 88 2.16 5.01 6.78
CA ALA A 88 1.30 6.19 6.99
C ALA A 88 0.04 6.23 6.11
N PHE A 89 0.05 5.54 4.97
CA PHE A 89 -1.06 5.55 3.99
C PHE A 89 -1.64 4.15 3.71
N ALA A 90 -1.07 3.10 4.28
CA ALA A 90 -1.53 1.73 4.09
C ALA A 90 -2.79 1.42 4.90
N THR A 91 -3.59 0.46 4.41
CA THR A 91 -4.54 -0.22 5.29
C THR A 91 -3.80 -1.14 6.24
N GLU A 92 -4.40 -1.37 7.39
CA GLU A 92 -3.87 -2.26 8.41
C GLU A 92 -3.45 -3.66 7.89
N PRO A 93 -4.21 -4.36 7.01
CA PRO A 93 -3.75 -5.62 6.42
C PRO A 93 -2.49 -5.49 5.57
N VAL A 94 -2.35 -4.39 4.81
CA VAL A 94 -1.15 -4.15 3.98
C VAL A 94 0.04 -3.82 4.88
N ALA A 95 -0.13 -2.98 5.90
CA ALA A 95 0.92 -2.63 6.85
C ALA A 95 1.48 -3.86 7.57
N ARG A 96 0.62 -4.80 8.00
CA ARG A 96 1.08 -6.06 8.61
C ARG A 96 1.90 -6.93 7.67
N LEU A 97 1.40 -7.16 6.45
CA LEU A 97 2.11 -7.97 5.44
C LEU A 97 3.42 -7.30 4.99
N TRP A 98 3.44 -5.97 5.01
CA TRP A 98 4.64 -5.20 4.75
C TRP A 98 5.73 -5.47 5.77
N ARG A 99 5.42 -5.35 7.07
CA ARG A 99 6.37 -5.63 8.15
C ARG A 99 6.92 -7.05 8.10
N ASP A 100 6.07 -8.05 7.82
CA ASP A 100 6.53 -9.43 7.64
C ASP A 100 7.48 -9.56 6.44
N ALA A 101 7.14 -9.00 5.27
CA ALA A 101 8.02 -9.04 4.09
C ALA A 101 9.39 -8.39 4.36
N VAL A 102 9.43 -7.24 5.03
CA VAL A 102 10.68 -6.57 5.42
C VAL A 102 11.49 -7.43 6.39
N PHE A 103 10.83 -8.02 7.39
CA PHE A 103 11.47 -8.92 8.33
C PHE A 103 12.10 -10.14 7.62
N ARG A 104 11.40 -10.77 6.66
CA ARG A 104 11.95 -11.92 5.90
C ARG A 104 13.14 -11.52 5.04
N VAL A 105 13.11 -10.34 4.42
CA VAL A 105 14.27 -9.81 3.69
C VAL A 105 15.46 -9.63 4.62
N HIS A 106 15.23 -9.09 5.81
CA HIS A 106 16.28 -8.92 6.82
C HIS A 106 16.89 -10.25 7.25
N VAL A 107 16.08 -11.26 7.57
CA VAL A 107 16.55 -12.61 7.96
C VAL A 107 17.43 -13.22 6.88
N VAL A 108 17.03 -13.16 5.61
CA VAL A 108 17.86 -13.65 4.48
C VAL A 108 19.16 -12.85 4.40
N SER A 109 19.10 -11.53 4.51
CA SER A 109 20.27 -10.67 4.45
C SER A 109 21.28 -11.00 5.55
N THR A 110 20.82 -11.15 6.79
CA THR A 110 21.68 -11.50 7.94
C THR A 110 22.36 -12.84 7.73
N PHE A 111 21.62 -13.87 7.27
CA PHE A 111 22.22 -15.17 6.98
C PHE A 111 23.30 -15.06 5.90
N VAL A 112 23.05 -14.29 4.83
CA VAL A 112 24.00 -14.10 3.73
C VAL A 112 25.25 -13.33 4.16
N THR A 113 25.13 -12.36 5.07
CA THR A 113 26.26 -11.52 5.52
C THR A 113 27.06 -12.12 6.67
N GLU A 114 26.41 -12.86 7.56
CA GLU A 114 27.01 -13.34 8.82
C GLU A 114 27.14 -14.87 8.89
N GLY A 115 26.26 -15.61 8.20
CA GLY A 115 26.19 -17.08 8.26
C GLY A 115 26.77 -17.80 7.04
N MET A 116 26.93 -17.10 5.91
CA MET A 116 27.40 -17.67 4.64
C MET A 116 28.82 -17.17 4.32
N GLY A 117 29.66 -18.06 3.79
CA GLY A 117 31.05 -17.75 3.42
C GLY A 117 31.16 -16.87 2.16
N ASP A 118 30.81 -17.41 1.00
CA ASP A 118 30.73 -16.66 -0.26
C ASP A 118 29.36 -16.83 -0.92
N PRO A 119 28.52 -15.79 -0.94
CA PRO A 119 27.21 -15.82 -1.59
C PRO A 119 27.26 -16.04 -3.12
N ARG A 120 28.42 -15.80 -3.75
CA ARG A 120 28.62 -16.11 -5.17
C ARG A 120 28.98 -17.57 -5.42
N SER A 121 29.44 -18.27 -4.38
CA SER A 121 29.88 -19.66 -4.44
C SER A 121 29.36 -20.48 -3.24
N PRO A 122 28.03 -20.50 -2.99
CA PRO A 122 27.50 -21.15 -1.80
C PRO A 122 27.67 -22.67 -1.88
N THR A 123 28.12 -23.25 -0.76
CA THR A 123 28.26 -24.68 -0.55
C THR A 123 26.89 -25.39 -0.60
N PRO A 124 26.84 -26.71 -0.83
CA PRO A 124 25.58 -27.46 -0.81
C PRO A 124 24.81 -27.37 0.50
N GLU A 125 25.52 -27.25 1.63
CA GLU A 125 24.94 -27.10 2.97
C GLU A 125 24.29 -25.71 3.11
N GLU A 126 25.01 -24.64 2.78
CA GLU A 126 24.48 -23.27 2.80
C GLU A 126 23.27 -23.10 1.87
N ARG A 127 23.27 -23.75 0.69
CA ARG A 127 22.10 -23.77 -0.22
C ARG A 127 20.89 -24.44 0.42
N THR A 128 21.11 -25.51 1.18
CA THR A 128 20.05 -26.25 1.88
C THR A 128 19.48 -25.41 3.03
N GLU A 129 20.34 -24.73 3.78
CA GLU A 129 19.95 -23.90 4.91
C GLU A 129 19.20 -22.61 4.49
N ILE A 130 19.64 -21.96 3.40
CA ILE A 130 19.03 -20.71 2.95
C ILE A 130 17.72 -20.91 2.19
N ALA A 131 17.51 -22.09 1.56
CA ALA A 131 16.32 -22.40 0.79
C ALA A 131 14.99 -22.09 1.52
N PRO A 132 14.74 -22.57 2.76
CA PRO A 132 13.50 -22.24 3.48
C PRO A 132 13.36 -20.75 3.79
N LEU A 133 14.45 -20.01 3.97
CA LEU A 133 14.40 -18.56 4.20
C LEU A 133 13.95 -17.81 2.95
N LEU A 134 14.45 -18.24 1.78
CA LEU A 134 14.03 -17.70 0.49
C LEU A 134 12.56 -18.01 0.18
N GLU A 135 12.10 -19.22 0.47
CA GLU A 135 10.70 -19.60 0.31
C GLU A 135 9.78 -18.72 1.18
N GLN A 136 10.13 -18.52 2.45
CA GLN A 136 9.37 -17.66 3.35
C GLN A 136 9.35 -16.20 2.87
N ARG A 137 10.49 -15.68 2.41
CA ARG A 137 10.58 -14.33 1.83
C ARG A 137 9.70 -14.18 0.59
N ALA A 138 9.73 -15.16 -0.31
CA ALA A 138 8.92 -15.17 -1.52
C ALA A 138 7.43 -15.21 -1.18
N ALA A 139 7.03 -16.10 -0.25
CA ALA A 139 5.66 -16.22 0.21
C ALA A 139 5.14 -14.92 0.84
N ALA A 140 5.92 -14.26 1.70
CA ALA A 140 5.56 -12.99 2.31
C ALA A 140 5.39 -11.87 1.26
N SER A 141 6.32 -11.81 0.30
CA SER A 141 6.27 -10.83 -0.80
C SER A 141 5.03 -11.03 -1.69
N ASP A 142 4.69 -12.28 -2.00
CA ASP A 142 3.52 -12.60 -2.83
C ASP A 142 2.21 -12.37 -2.10
N ALA A 143 2.14 -12.67 -0.80
CA ALA A 143 1.00 -12.36 0.05
C ALA A 143 0.72 -10.85 0.07
N LEU A 144 1.77 -10.04 0.27
CA LEU A 144 1.69 -8.59 0.24
C LEU A 144 1.22 -8.07 -1.13
N ARG A 145 1.82 -8.54 -2.24
CA ARG A 145 1.40 -8.17 -3.61
C ARG A 145 -0.07 -8.50 -3.85
N LYS A 146 -0.52 -9.68 -3.40
CA LYS A 146 -1.91 -10.12 -3.52
C LYS A 146 -2.84 -9.22 -2.72
N GLN A 147 -2.45 -8.80 -1.51
CA GLN A 147 -3.26 -7.89 -0.70
C GLN A 147 -3.32 -6.50 -1.32
N ILE A 148 -2.19 -5.94 -1.78
CA ILE A 148 -2.17 -4.65 -2.49
C ILE A 148 -3.12 -4.69 -3.68
N ARG A 149 -3.05 -5.73 -4.54
CA ARG A 149 -3.97 -5.89 -5.67
C ARG A 149 -5.44 -5.99 -5.24
N THR A 150 -5.72 -6.64 -4.12
CA THR A 150 -7.08 -6.78 -3.58
C THR A 150 -7.63 -5.44 -3.11
N ASP A 151 -6.82 -4.65 -2.39
CA ASP A 151 -7.18 -3.32 -1.95
C ASP A 151 -7.40 -2.38 -3.15
N LEU A 152 -6.55 -2.50 -4.18
CA LEU A 152 -6.69 -1.74 -5.42
C LEU A 152 -8.03 -2.05 -6.15
N LYS A 153 -8.38 -3.33 -6.27
CA LYS A 153 -9.66 -3.78 -6.88
C LYS A 153 -10.88 -3.39 -6.05
N THR A 154 -10.78 -3.44 -4.73
CA THR A 154 -11.89 -3.11 -3.84
C THR A 154 -12.27 -1.64 -3.96
N TYR A 155 -11.27 -0.75 -4.07
CA TYR A 155 -11.51 0.67 -4.30
C TYR A 155 -12.15 0.95 -5.67
N SER A 156 -11.64 0.35 -6.76
CA SER A 156 -12.21 0.57 -8.10
C SER A 156 -13.68 0.11 -8.19
N ARG A 157 -14.04 -0.98 -7.51
CA ARG A 157 -15.43 -1.43 -7.36
C ARG A 157 -16.29 -0.43 -6.58
N ARG A 158 -15.80 0.09 -5.44
CA ARG A 158 -16.53 1.12 -4.68
C ARG A 158 -16.75 2.39 -5.50
N ARG A 159 -15.74 2.86 -6.24
CA ARG A 159 -15.85 4.02 -7.13
C ARG A 159 -16.88 3.81 -8.25
N SER A 160 -16.89 2.63 -8.89
CA SER A 160 -17.82 2.34 -10.00
C SER A 160 -19.28 2.08 -9.57
N LEU A 161 -19.51 1.61 -8.34
CA LEU A 161 -20.85 1.51 -7.76
C LEU A 161 -21.41 2.90 -7.40
N TRP A 162 -20.57 3.79 -6.87
CA TRP A 162 -20.97 5.15 -6.54
C TRP A 162 -21.17 6.03 -7.77
N GLY A 163 -20.30 5.96 -8.79
CA GLY A 163 -20.47 6.66 -10.06
C GLY A 163 -21.65 6.20 -10.93
N ARG A 164 -22.30 5.08 -10.54
CA ARG A 164 -23.59 4.63 -11.09
C ARG A 164 -24.77 5.13 -10.26
N ARG A 165 -24.65 5.16 -8.92
CA ARG A 165 -25.68 5.71 -8.03
C ARG A 165 -25.87 7.23 -8.17
N SER A 166 -24.81 8.00 -8.39
CA SER A 166 -24.91 9.45 -8.61
C SER A 166 -25.42 9.84 -10.00
N ARG A 167 -25.52 8.90 -10.94
CA ARG A 167 -26.20 9.06 -12.24
C ARG A 167 -27.66 8.61 -12.24
N ALA A 168 -28.14 8.08 -11.12
CA ALA A 168 -29.49 7.53 -10.96
C ALA A 168 -30.38 8.41 -10.05
N LEU A 169 -29.96 9.65 -9.76
CA LEU A 169 -30.89 10.66 -9.26
C LEU A 169 -31.57 11.27 -10.49
N PRO A 170 -32.90 11.13 -10.64
CA PRO A 170 -33.60 11.85 -11.70
C PRO A 170 -33.49 13.35 -11.42
N ASP A 171 -33.22 14.12 -12.46
CA ASP A 171 -33.44 15.56 -12.44
C ASP A 171 -34.92 15.79 -12.11
N GLY A 172 -35.20 16.14 -10.85
CA GLY A 172 -36.53 16.41 -10.32
C GLY A 172 -36.52 17.72 -9.57
#